data_AF-A0A3D6DD61-F1
#
_entry.id   AF-A0A3D6DD61-F1
#
_cell.length_a   1.000
_cell.length_b   1.000
_cell.length_c   1.000
_cell.angle_alpha   90.00
_cell.angle_beta   90.00
_cell.angle_gamma   90.00
#
_symmetry.space_group_name_H-M   'P 1'
#
loop_
_entity.id
_entity.type
_entity.pdbx_description
1 polymer ?
#
loop_
_entity_poly.entity_id
_entity_poly.type
_entity_poly.pdbx_seq_one_letter_code
_entity_poly.pdbx_strand_id
1 'polypeptide(L)'
;MRILFVGHVSKDFNIANGKKVLVPGGGVFYGSIAAARLGASTAVLTKCALADRELFKQMEEAGVDVNYLDSDSTTSIENVYTGPNPDERTSRMLSRAAPFRNEDLLSIEADAIHVNPLW
;
A
#
# COMPACT_ATOMS: atom_id res chain seq x y z
N MET A 1 -19.39 -4.98 -9.90
CA MET A 1 -18.66 -5.43 -8.70
C MET A 1 -17.66 -4.36 -8.33
N ARG A 2 -17.82 -3.74 -7.17
CA ARG A 2 -16.88 -2.80 -6.55
C ARG A 2 -16.08 -3.52 -5.48
N ILE A 3 -14.75 -3.46 -5.56
CA ILE A 3 -13.84 -4.03 -4.57
C ILE A 3 -13.13 -2.93 -3.80
N LEU A 4 -13.16 -3.04 -2.47
CA LEU A 4 -12.41 -2.17 -1.56
C LEU A 4 -11.19 -2.93 -1.04
N PHE A 5 -10.01 -2.33 -1.20
CA PHE A 5 -8.79 -2.76 -0.54
C PHE A 5 -8.59 -1.95 0.74
N VAL A 6 -8.32 -2.61 1.86
CA VAL A 6 -8.06 -1.95 3.15
C VAL A 6 -6.69 -2.36 3.66
N GLY A 7 -5.80 -1.40 3.87
CA GLY A 7 -4.43 -1.67 4.30
C GLY A 7 -3.50 -0.49 4.09
N HIS A 8 -2.30 -0.55 4.69
CA HIS A 8 -1.29 0.49 4.54
C HIS A 8 -0.63 0.42 3.16
N VAL A 9 -0.48 1.58 2.53
CA VAL A 9 0.58 1.83 1.55
C VAL A 9 1.94 1.84 2.25
N SER A 10 3.00 1.52 1.53
CA SER A 10 4.35 1.45 2.09
C SER A 10 5.38 2.20 1.27
N LYS A 11 6.28 2.91 1.96
CA LYS A 11 7.55 3.39 1.39
C LYS A 11 8.56 2.26 1.47
N ASP A 12 8.73 1.53 0.38
CA ASP A 12 9.63 0.39 0.34
C ASP A 12 11.03 0.81 -0.08
N PHE A 13 12.00 0.52 0.78
CA PHE A 13 13.42 0.64 0.46
C PHE A 13 13.97 -0.73 0.08
N ASN A 14 14.07 -0.97 -1.23
CA ASN A 14 14.60 -2.22 -1.76
C ASN A 14 16.11 -2.09 -1.94
N ILE A 15 16.86 -2.95 -1.25
CA ILE A 15 18.33 -3.00 -1.27
C ILE A 15 18.75 -4.29 -1.97
N ALA A 16 19.29 -4.17 -3.18
CA ALA A 16 19.79 -5.29 -3.96
C ALA A 16 21.14 -4.91 -4.59
N ASN A 17 22.11 -5.82 -4.55
CA ASN A 17 23.46 -5.60 -5.11
C ASN A 17 24.10 -4.26 -4.64
N GLY A 18 23.91 -3.92 -3.36
CA GLY A 18 24.41 -2.67 -2.76
C GLY A 18 23.68 -1.40 -3.18
N LYS A 19 22.63 -1.48 -4.01
CA LYS A 19 21.83 -0.33 -4.45
C LYS A 19 20.53 -0.26 -3.67
N LYS A 20 20.22 0.91 -3.10
CA LYS A 20 18.98 1.21 -2.40
C LYS A 20 18.05 2.01 -3.32
N VAL A 21 16.83 1.52 -3.52
CA VAL A 21 15.79 2.17 -4.34
C VAL A 21 14.54 2.36 -3.49
N LEU A 22 13.96 3.56 -3.51
CA LEU A 22 12.66 3.85 -2.94
C LEU A 22 11.57 3.53 -3.96
N VAL A 23 10.56 2.75 -3.57
CA VAL A 23 9.45 2.35 -4.42
C VAL A 23 8.13 2.49 -3.64
N PRO A 24 7.04 2.97 -4.26
CA PRO A 24 5.71 2.81 -3.66
C PRO A 24 5.35 1.34 -3.57
N GLY A 25 4.80 0.93 -2.44
CA GLY A 25 4.40 -0.45 -2.24
C GLY A 25 3.27 -0.60 -1.23
N GLY A 26 3.26 -1.75 -0.58
CA GLY A 26 2.14 -2.23 0.22
C GLY A 26 1.16 -3.06 -0.62
N GLY A 27 0.52 -4.03 0.04
CA GLY A 27 -0.38 -4.97 -0.65
C GLY A 27 -1.54 -4.26 -1.36
N VAL A 28 -2.09 -3.21 -0.75
CA VAL A 28 -3.15 -2.39 -1.34
C VAL A 28 -2.73 -1.67 -2.61
N PHE A 29 -1.47 -1.24 -2.71
CA PHE A 29 -0.94 -0.55 -3.89
C PHE A 29 -0.94 -1.48 -5.10
N TYR A 30 -0.36 -2.68 -4.96
CA TYR A 30 -0.30 -3.65 -6.05
C TYR A 30 -1.66 -4.25 -6.39
N GLY A 31 -2.43 -4.65 -5.37
CA GLY A 31 -3.71 -5.32 -5.55
C GLY A 31 -4.76 -4.42 -6.20
N SER A 32 -4.84 -3.15 -5.80
CA SER A 32 -5.81 -2.21 -6.36
C SER A 32 -5.55 -1.87 -7.82
N ILE A 33 -4.28 -1.61 -8.19
CA ILE A 33 -3.91 -1.35 -9.59
C ILE A 33 -4.22 -2.56 -10.47
N ALA A 34 -3.93 -3.77 -9.99
CA ALA A 34 -4.25 -4.99 -10.73
C ALA A 34 -5.76 -5.14 -10.95
N ALA A 35 -6.57 -4.97 -9.90
CA ALA A 35 -8.02 -5.06 -10.00
C ALA A 35 -8.61 -3.99 -10.94
N ALA A 36 -8.15 -2.75 -10.85
CA ALA A 36 -8.58 -1.66 -11.71
C ALA A 36 -8.26 -1.94 -13.19
N ARG A 37 -7.03 -2.38 -13.49
CA ARG A 37 -6.61 -2.70 -14.86
C ARG A 37 -7.33 -3.93 -15.46
N LEU A 38 -7.85 -4.81 -14.61
CA LEU A 38 -8.70 -5.94 -15.04
C LEU A 38 -10.18 -5.54 -15.19
N GLY A 39 -10.53 -4.27 -14.98
CA GLY A 39 -11.87 -3.71 -15.23
C GLY A 39 -12.79 -3.67 -14.01
N ALA A 40 -12.30 -3.96 -12.80
CA ALA A 40 -13.09 -3.82 -11.59
C ALA A 40 -13.18 -2.34 -11.15
N SER A 41 -14.36 -1.91 -10.69
CA SER A 41 -14.46 -0.65 -9.94
C SER A 41 -13.73 -0.84 -8.62
N THR A 42 -12.64 -0.10 -8.41
CA THR A 42 -11.69 -0.38 -7.33
C THR A 42 -11.52 0.84 -6.45
N ALA A 43 -11.54 0.62 -5.13
CA ALA A 43 -11.25 1.63 -4.13
C ALA A 43 -10.19 1.15 -3.13
N VAL A 44 -9.47 2.10 -2.53
CA VAL A 44 -8.47 1.84 -1.48
C VAL A 44 -8.79 2.71 -0.27
N LEU A 45 -8.83 2.11 0.91
CA LEU A 45 -8.72 2.83 2.18
C LEU A 45 -7.33 2.61 2.76
N THR A 46 -6.57 3.69 2.91
CA THR A 46 -5.21 3.62 3.44
C THR A 46 -4.89 4.72 4.44
N LYS A 47 -3.78 4.58 5.18
CA LYS A 47 -3.26 5.60 6.09
C LYS A 47 -1.81 5.91 5.77
N CYS A 48 -1.46 7.19 5.66
CA CYS A 48 -0.09 7.65 5.49
C CYS A 48 0.07 9.11 5.91
N ALA A 49 1.31 9.57 6.03
CA ALA A 49 1.61 10.99 6.21
C ALA A 49 1.27 11.78 4.93
N LEU A 50 0.70 12.98 5.11
CA LEU A 50 0.28 13.86 4.01
C LEU A 50 1.42 14.10 2.98
N ALA A 51 2.64 14.30 3.48
CA ALA A 51 3.82 14.58 2.65
C ALA A 51 4.22 13.42 1.72
N ASP A 52 3.76 12.19 2.00
CA ASP A 52 4.12 11.00 1.21
C ASP A 52 3.03 10.61 0.19
N ARG A 53 1.86 11.27 0.18
CA ARG A 53 0.72 10.87 -0.67
C ARG A 53 1.06 10.85 -2.16
N GLU A 54 1.84 11.84 -2.65
CA GLU A 54 2.25 11.91 -4.06
C GLU A 54 3.04 10.68 -4.53
N LEU A 55 3.73 9.96 -3.63
CA LEU A 55 4.44 8.73 -3.98
C LEU A 55 3.49 7.65 -4.49
N PHE A 56 2.21 7.70 -4.10
CA PHE A 56 1.21 6.65 -4.36
C PHE A 56 0.20 7.01 -5.45
N LYS A 57 0.39 8.15 -6.14
CA LYS A 57 -0.50 8.68 -7.18
C LYS A 57 -0.78 7.72 -8.34
N GLN A 58 0.13 6.76 -8.56
CA GLN A 58 -0.03 5.71 -9.58
C GLN A 58 -1.30 4.87 -9.40
N MET A 59 -1.87 4.79 -8.19
CA MET A 59 -3.18 4.16 -7.98
C MET A 59 -4.30 4.98 -8.63
N GLU A 60 -4.33 6.29 -8.39
CA GLU A 60 -5.32 7.20 -8.97
C GLU A 60 -5.18 7.27 -10.50
N GLU A 61 -3.94 7.31 -11.01
CA GLU A 61 -3.65 7.23 -12.45
C GLU A 61 -4.13 5.92 -13.09
N ALA A 62 -4.21 4.83 -12.31
CA ALA A 62 -4.78 3.56 -12.74
C ALA A 62 -6.31 3.50 -12.62
N GLY A 63 -6.96 4.59 -12.20
CA GLY A 63 -8.42 4.68 -12.03
C GLY A 63 -8.93 4.14 -10.69
N VAL A 64 -8.06 3.99 -9.68
CA VAL A 64 -8.46 3.60 -8.33
C VAL A 64 -8.97 4.82 -7.56
N ASP A 65 -10.10 4.65 -6.87
CA ASP A 65 -10.63 5.64 -5.92
C ASP A 65 -9.91 5.50 -4.56
N VAL A 66 -8.97 6.40 -4.26
CA VAL A 66 -8.10 6.28 -3.09
C VAL A 66 -8.53 7.23 -1.97
N ASN A 67 -8.92 6.66 -0.83
CA ASN A 67 -9.18 7.38 0.41
C ASN A 67 -7.94 7.31 1.34
N TYR A 68 -7.22 8.43 1.41
CA TYR A 68 -6.09 8.61 2.31
C TYR A 68 -6.55 9.19 3.64
N LEU A 69 -6.54 8.36 4.69
CA LEU A 69 -6.68 8.83 6.07
C LEU A 69 -5.34 9.31 6.61
N ASP A 70 -5.39 10.30 7.49
CA ASP A 70 -4.19 10.86 8.09
C ASP A 70 -3.51 9.91 9.08
N SER A 71 -2.18 9.99 9.10
CA SER A 71 -1.31 9.33 10.06
C SER A 71 -0.04 10.16 10.20
N ASP A 72 0.50 10.29 11.42
CA ASP A 72 1.74 11.04 11.68
C ASP A 72 2.96 10.47 10.93
N SER A 73 2.87 9.18 10.57
CA SER A 73 3.90 8.44 9.83
C SER A 73 3.29 7.67 8.66
N THR A 74 4.12 7.38 7.66
CA THR A 74 3.81 6.39 6.62
C THR A 74 4.49 5.07 6.97
N THR A 75 3.83 3.95 6.71
CA THR A 75 4.47 2.64 6.83
C THR A 75 5.66 2.56 5.87
N SER A 76 6.80 2.07 6.34
CA SER A 76 8.01 1.95 5.54
C SER A 76 8.73 0.66 5.88
N ILE A 77 9.08 -0.08 4.83
CA ILE A 77 9.73 -1.38 4.96
C ILE A 77 11.06 -1.33 4.21
N GLU A 78 12.12 -1.81 4.83
CA GLU A 78 13.37 -2.10 4.14
C GLU A 78 13.39 -3.57 3.74
N ASN A 79 13.60 -3.84 2.46
CA ASN A 79 13.75 -5.19 1.92
C ASN A 79 15.19 -5.37 1.43
N VAL A 80 15.94 -6.26 2.08
CA VAL A 80 17.33 -6.58 1.70
C VAL A 80 17.36 -7.91 0.96
N TYR A 81 17.77 -7.87 -0.30
CA TYR A 81 17.93 -9.01 -1.20
C TYR A 81 19.41 -9.40 -1.26
N THR A 82 19.75 -10.58 -0.72
CA THR A 82 21.15 -11.00 -0.52
C THR A 82 21.69 -11.93 -1.59
N GLY A 83 20.81 -12.50 -2.43
CA GLY A 83 21.16 -13.52 -3.43
C GLY A 83 20.51 -13.27 -4.79
N PRO A 84 20.77 -14.15 -5.77
CA PRO A 84 20.14 -14.07 -7.10
C PRO A 84 18.65 -14.43 -7.07
N ASN A 85 18.19 -15.11 -6.01
CA ASN A 85 16.79 -15.43 -5.79
C ASN A 85 16.06 -14.22 -5.15
N PRO A 86 15.12 -13.56 -5.85
CA PRO A 86 14.42 -12.39 -5.33
C PRO A 86 13.47 -12.72 -4.16
N ASP A 87 13.13 -13.98 -3.94
CA ASP A 87 12.32 -14.40 -2.80
C ASP A 87 13.14 -14.50 -1.50
N GLU A 88 14.47 -14.61 -1.61
CA GLU A 88 15.40 -14.54 -0.47
C GLU A 88 15.60 -13.09 -0.05
N ARG A 89 14.67 -12.59 0.77
CA ARG A 89 14.74 -11.26 1.36
C ARG A 89 14.59 -11.26 2.87
N THR A 90 15.33 -10.36 3.51
CA THR A 90 15.06 -9.96 4.90
C THR A 90 14.32 -8.64 4.88
N SER A 91 13.10 -8.63 5.42
CA SER A 91 12.29 -7.42 5.55
C SER A 91 12.40 -6.85 6.96
N ARG A 92 12.41 -5.52 7.10
CA ARG A 92 12.44 -4.81 8.39
C ARG A 92 11.47 -3.64 8.37
N MET A 93 10.63 -3.52 9.41
CA MET A 93 9.75 -2.36 9.58
C MET A 93 10.57 -1.17 10.06
N LEU A 94 10.62 -0.09 9.29
CA LEU A 94 11.30 1.15 9.64
C LEU A 94 10.36 2.12 10.36
N SER A 95 9.13 2.21 9.89
CA SER A 95 8.05 3.02 10.48
C SER A 95 6.71 2.38 10.17
N ARG A 96 5.70 2.63 11.00
CA ARG A 96 4.35 2.11 10.82
C ARG A 96 3.34 3.24 10.96
N ALA A 97 2.44 3.37 9.99
CA ALA A 97 1.29 4.28 10.06
C ALA A 97 0.32 3.86 11.17
N ALA A 98 -0.59 4.77 11.53
CA ALA A 98 -1.63 4.49 12.52
C ALA A 98 -2.47 3.26 12.12
N PRO A 99 -2.89 2.42 13.09
CA PRO A 99 -3.77 1.30 12.80
C PRO A 99 -5.15 1.77 12.32
N PHE A 100 -5.85 0.88 11.63
CA PHE A 100 -7.27 1.06 11.31
C PHE A 100 -8.14 0.81 12.55
N ARG A 101 -9.23 1.56 12.66
CA ARG A 101 -10.26 1.49 13.69
C ARG A 101 -11.61 1.28 13.02
N ASN A 102 -12.60 0.85 13.80
CA ASN A 102 -13.96 0.64 13.31
C ASN A 102 -14.53 1.91 12.64
N GLU A 103 -14.20 3.09 13.18
CA GLU A 103 -14.61 4.39 12.65
C GLU A 103 -14.11 4.66 11.23
N ASP A 104 -12.93 4.14 10.86
CA ASP A 104 -12.33 4.34 9.54
C ASP A 104 -13.09 3.60 8.42
N LEU A 105 -13.85 2.57 8.81
CA LEU A 105 -14.63 1.72 7.90
C LEU A 105 -16.09 2.19 7.78
N LEU A 106 -16.50 3.19 8.57
CA LEU A 106 -17.84 3.75 8.48
C LEU A 106 -18.01 4.42 7.12
N SER A 107 -19.17 4.19 6.51
CA SER A 107 -19.57 4.81 5.23
C SER A 107 -18.88 4.27 3.97
N ILE A 108 -18.21 3.12 4.02
CA ILE A 108 -17.67 2.49 2.80
C ILE A 108 -18.59 1.39 2.29
N GLU A 109 -19.14 1.60 1.10
CA GLU A 109 -19.95 0.61 0.38
C GLU A 109 -19.11 -0.10 -0.69
N ALA A 110 -19.05 -1.43 -0.62
CA ALA A 110 -18.39 -2.29 -1.60
C ALA A 110 -19.06 -3.67 -1.66
N ASP A 111 -19.02 -4.30 -2.84
CA ASP A 111 -19.51 -5.67 -3.01
C ASP A 111 -18.55 -6.70 -2.41
N ALA A 112 -17.25 -6.36 -2.37
CA ALA A 112 -16.20 -7.17 -1.78
C ALA A 112 -15.19 -6.29 -1.06
N ILE A 113 -14.70 -6.75 0.10
CA ILE A 113 -13.63 -6.10 0.86
C ILE A 113 -12.46 -7.07 0.94
N HIS A 114 -11.29 -6.61 0.50
CA HIS A 114 -10.02 -7.32 0.67
C HIS A 114 -9.16 -6.63 1.72
N VAL A 115 -9.11 -7.23 2.91
CA VAL A 115 -8.23 -6.81 4.00
C VAL A 115 -6.81 -7.25 3.64
N ASN A 116 -5.95 -6.29 3.33
CA ASN A 116 -4.61 -6.51 2.80
C ASN A 116 -3.56 -5.74 3.64
N PRO A 117 -3.35 -6.16 4.90
CA PRO A 117 -2.49 -5.45 5.82
C PRO A 117 -1.00 -5.71 5.52
N LEU A 118 -0.18 -4.84 6.07
CA LEU A 118 1.24 -5.10 6.31
C LEU A 118 1.40 -5.19 7.83
N TRP A 119 2.16 -6.17 8.31
CA TRP A 119 2.53 -6.41 9.72
C TRP A 119 1.57 -5.98 10.84
#